data_AF-A0A765NP46-F1
#
_entry.id   AF-A0A765NP46-F1
#
_cell.length_a   1.000
_cell.length_b   1.000
_cell.length_c   1.000
_cell.angle_alpha   90.00
_cell.angle_beta   90.00
_cell.angle_gamma   90.00
#
_symmetry.space_group_name_H-M   'P 1'
#
loop_
_entity.id
_entity.type
_entity.pdbx_description
1 polymer ?
#
loop_
_entity_poly.entity_id
_entity_poly.type
_entity_poly.pdbx_seq_one_letter_code
_entity_poly.pdbx_strand_id
1 'polypeptide(L)'
;MQDIPQETLSETTKAEQSAKVDLWEFDLTAIGGERFFFCNEPNEKGEPLTWQGRQYEPYPIQVQDFEMNGKGASPRPNLVVANLFGLVTGMAEDLQSLVGASVVRHQVYSKFLDAVNFSNGNPDADPEQEAVARY
;
A
#
# COMPACT_ATOMS: atom_id res chain seq x y z
N MET A 1 2.18 12.97 -14.49
CA MET A 1 0.81 12.40 -14.46
C MET A 1 1.01 10.97 -14.01
N GLN A 2 0.45 10.57 -12.86
CA GLN A 2 0.48 9.15 -12.48
C GLN A 2 -0.32 8.39 -13.54
N ASP A 3 0.25 7.33 -14.10
CA ASP A 3 -0.42 6.47 -15.06
C ASP A 3 -1.38 5.58 -14.27
N ILE A 4 -2.64 6.00 -14.18
CA ILE A 4 -3.70 5.26 -13.48
C ILE A 4 -4.57 4.60 -14.54
N PRO A 5 -4.78 3.28 -14.48
CA PRO A 5 -5.61 2.54 -15.42
C PRO A 5 -7.03 3.11 -15.56
N GLN A 6 -7.60 3.02 -16.77
CA GLN A 6 -8.93 3.56 -17.06
C GLN A 6 -10.05 2.90 -16.25
N GLU A 7 -9.95 1.61 -15.93
CA GLU A 7 -10.98 0.95 -15.13
C GLU A 7 -10.89 1.37 -13.66
N THR A 8 -9.69 1.51 -13.10
CA THR A 8 -9.47 2.13 -11.78
C THR A 8 -10.09 3.54 -11.70
N LEU A 9 -9.92 4.36 -12.73
CA LEU A 9 -10.56 5.68 -12.82
C LEU A 9 -12.08 5.55 -12.94
N SER A 10 -12.57 4.59 -13.71
CA SER A 10 -14.00 4.36 -13.93
C SER A 10 -14.72 3.93 -12.65
N GLU A 11 -14.12 3.06 -11.82
CA GLU A 11 -14.66 2.65 -10.51
C GLU A 11 -14.91 3.86 -9.59
N THR A 12 -14.05 4.88 -9.63
CA THR A 12 -14.21 6.11 -8.83
C THR A 12 -15.52 6.85 -9.12
N THR A 13 -16.11 6.63 -10.30
CA THR A 13 -17.34 7.31 -10.75
C THR A 13 -18.61 6.47 -10.58
N LYS A 14 -18.49 5.21 -10.12
CA LYS A 14 -19.65 4.34 -9.91
C LYS A 14 -20.46 4.73 -8.68
N ALA A 15 -21.76 4.44 -8.75
CA ALA A 15 -22.71 4.68 -7.65
C ALA A 15 -22.42 3.78 -6.44
N GLU A 16 -22.04 2.52 -6.69
CA GLU A 16 -21.59 1.58 -5.68
C GLU A 16 -20.12 1.26 -5.94
N GLN A 17 -19.25 1.74 -5.05
CA GLN A 17 -17.80 1.51 -5.14
C GLN A 17 -17.41 0.38 -4.23
N SER A 18 -16.52 -0.48 -4.74
CA SER A 18 -15.81 -1.44 -3.90
C SER A 18 -14.92 -0.71 -2.89
N ALA A 19 -14.53 -1.37 -1.80
CA ALA A 19 -13.65 -0.77 -0.81
C ALA A 19 -12.30 -0.43 -1.45
N LYS A 20 -11.76 0.75 -1.17
CA LYS A 20 -10.40 1.12 -1.59
C LYS A 20 -9.42 0.69 -0.51
N VAL A 21 -8.43 -0.10 -0.90
CA VAL A 21 -7.43 -0.67 -0.01
C VAL A 21 -6.08 0.01 -0.27
N ASP A 22 -5.38 0.33 0.80
CA ASP A 22 -4.01 0.84 0.77
C ASP A 22 -3.03 -0.28 1.14
N LEU A 23 -2.09 -0.53 0.23
CA LEU A 23 -1.02 -1.50 0.39
C LEU A 23 0.33 -0.77 0.35
N TRP A 24 1.23 -1.17 1.24
CA TRP A 24 2.49 -0.48 1.46
C TRP A 24 3.67 -1.42 1.24
N GLU A 25 4.61 -1.01 0.41
CA GLU A 25 5.92 -1.63 0.27
C GLU A 25 6.97 -0.68 0.86
N PHE A 26 7.67 -1.14 1.89
CA PHE A 26 8.83 -0.46 2.45
C PHE A 26 10.07 -1.19 1.96
N ASP A 27 10.81 -0.59 1.03
CA ASP A 27 12.05 -1.16 0.51
C ASP A 27 13.26 -0.53 1.22
N LEU A 28 13.87 -1.32 2.11
CA LEU A 28 15.10 -0.97 2.84
C LEU A 28 16.35 -1.64 2.24
N THR A 29 16.24 -2.33 1.11
CA THR A 29 17.37 -3.10 0.54
C THR A 29 18.54 -2.22 0.14
N ALA A 30 18.28 -0.97 -0.27
CA ALA A 30 19.31 0.01 -0.60
C ALA A 30 20.19 0.41 0.60
N ILE A 31 19.70 0.19 1.83
CA ILE A 31 20.39 0.54 3.08
C ILE A 31 20.79 -0.70 3.90
N GLY A 32 20.74 -1.90 3.29
CA GLY A 32 21.15 -3.16 3.91
C GLY A 32 20.05 -3.86 4.72
N GLY A 33 18.81 -3.38 4.65
CA GLY A 33 17.64 -4.05 5.24
C GLY A 33 16.91 -4.96 4.24
N GLU A 34 15.67 -5.32 4.60
CA GLU A 34 14.77 -6.14 3.78
C GLU A 34 13.58 -5.33 3.23
N ARG A 35 12.70 -5.99 2.48
CA ARG A 35 11.44 -5.41 2.03
C ARG A 35 10.29 -5.87 2.89
N PHE A 36 9.47 -4.93 3.34
CA PHE A 36 8.26 -5.21 4.09
C PHE A 36 7.01 -4.85 3.30
N PHE A 37 5.97 -5.67 3.45
CA PHE A 37 4.70 -5.53 2.76
C PHE A 37 3.59 -5.47 3.79
N PHE A 38 2.89 -4.34 3.87
CA PHE A 38 1.88 -4.07 4.88
C PHE A 38 0.55 -3.63 4.30
N CYS A 39 -0.54 -4.03 4.93
CA CYS A 39 -1.89 -3.53 4.69
C CYS A 39 -2.52 -3.08 6.00
N ASN A 40 -3.55 -2.24 5.94
CA ASN A 40 -4.23 -1.78 7.15
C ASN A 40 -5.17 -2.83 7.74
N GLU A 41 -5.82 -3.60 6.88
CA GLU A 41 -6.86 -4.56 7.24
C GLU A 41 -6.57 -5.92 6.59
N PRO A 42 -6.92 -7.04 7.25
CA PRO A 42 -6.83 -8.37 6.65
C PRO A 42 -7.83 -8.54 5.48
N ASN A 43 -7.67 -9.62 4.72
CA ASN A 43 -8.63 -9.98 3.67
C ASN A 43 -9.96 -10.51 4.27
N GLU A 44 -10.92 -10.89 3.41
CA GLU A 44 -12.24 -11.39 3.81
C GLU A 44 -12.17 -12.62 4.75
N LYS A 45 -11.10 -13.41 4.63
CA LYS A 45 -10.88 -14.63 5.43
C LYS A 45 -10.22 -14.35 6.78
N GLY A 46 -9.87 -13.10 7.08
CA GLY A 46 -9.07 -12.75 8.25
C GLY A 46 -7.59 -13.11 8.10
N GLU A 47 -7.13 -13.37 6.87
CA GLU A 47 -5.74 -13.69 6.55
C GLU A 47 -5.02 -12.47 5.96
N PRO A 48 -3.68 -12.48 5.87
CA PRO A 48 -2.94 -11.45 5.16
C PRO A 48 -3.43 -11.26 3.72
N LEU A 49 -3.44 -10.00 3.27
CA LEU A 49 -3.98 -9.65 1.97
C LEU A 49 -2.96 -9.96 0.87
N THR A 50 -3.40 -10.60 -0.21
CA THR A 50 -2.53 -10.90 -1.36
C THR A 50 -2.81 -9.94 -2.51
N TRP A 51 -1.77 -9.30 -3.04
CA TRP A 51 -1.84 -8.47 -4.24
C TRP A 51 -0.72 -8.82 -5.19
N GLN A 52 -1.04 -9.08 -6.46
CA GLN A 52 -0.08 -9.51 -7.49
C GLN A 52 0.75 -10.72 -7.03
N GLY A 53 0.11 -11.67 -6.35
CA GLY A 53 0.77 -12.84 -5.76
C GLY A 53 1.69 -12.57 -4.56
N ARG A 54 1.74 -11.33 -4.05
CA ARG A 54 2.53 -10.96 -2.87
C ARG A 54 1.65 -10.74 -1.65
N GLN A 55 2.07 -11.27 -0.51
CA GLN A 55 1.36 -11.15 0.75
C GLN A 55 1.72 -9.85 1.48
N TYR A 56 0.69 -9.16 1.97
CA TYR A 56 0.76 -7.93 2.75
C TYR A 56 0.20 -8.21 4.14
N GLU A 57 1.03 -7.97 5.15
CA GLU A 57 0.69 -8.25 6.54
C GLU A 57 -0.13 -7.10 7.15
N PRO A 58 -1.20 -7.39 7.90
CA PRO A 58 -1.94 -6.38 8.63
C PRO A 58 -1.05 -5.65 9.64
N TYR A 59 -0.82 -4.36 9.44
CA TYR A 59 0.02 -3.54 10.29
C TYR A 59 -0.54 -2.12 10.40
N PRO A 60 -0.64 -1.53 11.61
CA PRO A 60 -1.22 -0.20 11.76
C PRO A 60 -0.31 0.88 11.15
N ILE A 61 -0.75 1.41 10.00
CA ILE A 61 -0.08 2.47 9.25
C ILE A 61 -1.10 3.54 8.90
N GLN A 62 -0.76 4.80 9.12
CA GLN A 62 -1.60 5.94 8.79
C GLN A 62 -0.81 6.96 7.99
N VAL A 63 -1.40 7.46 6.91
CA VAL A 63 -0.88 8.63 6.20
C VAL A 63 -1.49 9.88 6.82
N GLN A 64 -0.65 10.77 7.31
CA GLN A 64 -1.01 12.15 7.62
C GLN A 64 -0.62 13.04 6.44
N ASP A 65 -1.55 13.93 6.09
CA ASP A 65 -1.42 14.99 5.09
C ASP A 65 -1.27 14.54 3.62
N PHE A 66 -2.38 14.64 2.89
CA PHE A 66 -2.35 14.81 1.44
C PHE A 66 -2.30 16.31 1.13
N GLU A 67 -1.10 16.91 1.11
CA GLU A 67 -0.95 18.22 0.47
C GLU A 67 -1.09 18.07 -1.04
N MET A 68 -2.25 18.40 -1.58
CA MET A 68 -2.47 18.49 -3.02
C MET A 68 -1.90 19.82 -3.54
N ASN A 69 -0.57 19.90 -3.65
CA ASN A 69 0.10 21.10 -4.15
C ASN A 69 0.03 21.15 -5.69
N GLY A 70 -0.81 22.03 -6.24
CA GLY A 70 -0.90 22.31 -7.68
C GLY A 70 0.31 23.07 -8.28
N LYS A 71 1.37 23.29 -7.49
CA LYS A 71 2.58 24.03 -7.86
C LYS A 71 3.84 23.17 -7.69
N GLY A 72 4.02 22.19 -8.56
CA GLY A 72 5.33 21.61 -8.95
C GLY A 72 6.21 20.89 -7.92
N ALA A 73 6.01 21.06 -6.60
CA ALA A 73 6.72 20.32 -5.58
C ALA A 73 6.07 18.95 -5.39
N SER A 74 6.89 17.89 -5.39
CA SER A 74 6.42 16.53 -5.08
C SER A 74 5.79 16.51 -3.68
N PRO A 75 4.61 15.90 -3.49
CA PRO A 75 4.00 15.78 -2.16
C PRO A 75 4.96 15.08 -1.21
N ARG A 76 5.09 15.62 0.01
CA ARG A 76 5.86 15.02 1.10
C ARG A 76 4.88 14.45 2.12
N PRO A 77 4.48 13.17 2.00
CA PRO A 77 3.56 12.58 2.96
C PRO A 77 4.23 12.41 4.32
N ASN A 78 3.45 12.51 5.39
CA ASN A 78 3.86 12.06 6.71
C ASN A 78 3.28 10.67 6.95
N LEU A 79 4.11 9.67 7.18
CA LEU A 79 3.66 8.32 7.53
C LEU A 79 3.81 8.09 9.03
N VAL A 80 2.73 7.65 9.67
CA VAL A 80 2.69 7.23 11.07
C VAL A 80 2.55 5.72 11.09
N VAL A 81 3.57 5.04 11.61
CA VAL A 81 3.64 3.58 11.69
C VAL A 81 3.67 3.19 13.15
N ALA A 82 2.86 2.21 13.56
CA ALA A 82 2.92 1.72 14.94
C ALA A 82 4.29 1.10 15.23
N ASN A 83 4.83 1.34 16.42
CA ASN A 83 6.07 0.72 16.87
C ASN A 83 5.77 -0.55 17.71
N LEU A 84 5.17 -1.55 17.07
CA LEU A 84 4.83 -2.80 17.74
C LEU A 84 6.12 -3.54 18.12
N PHE A 85 6.24 -3.91 19.39
CA PHE A 85 7.39 -4.67 19.93
C PHE A 85 8.77 -4.03 19.70
N GLY A 86 8.83 -2.71 19.44
CA GLY A 86 10.09 -2.00 19.19
C GLY A 86 10.66 -2.17 17.78
N LEU A 87 9.91 -2.76 16.85
CA LEU A 87 10.35 -3.03 15.47
C LEU A 87 10.90 -1.77 14.77
N VAL A 88 10.14 -0.68 14.78
CA VAL A 88 10.52 0.57 14.08
C VAL A 88 11.75 1.20 14.73
N THR A 89 11.84 1.15 16.05
CA THR A 89 13.01 1.66 16.77
C THR A 89 14.27 0.87 16.41
N GLY A 90 14.22 -0.47 16.46
CA GLY A 90 15.37 -1.31 16.12
C GLY A 90 15.85 -1.07 14.68
N MET A 91 14.92 -1.02 13.72
CA MET A 91 15.28 -0.71 12.32
C MET A 91 15.91 0.68 12.17
N ALA A 92 15.42 1.69 12.89
CA ALA A 92 16.01 3.02 12.84
C ALA A 92 17.41 3.08 13.46
N GLU A 93 17.66 2.34 14.54
CA GLU A 93 18.99 2.26 15.17
C GLU A 93 20.00 1.53 14.28
N ASP A 94 19.60 0.42 13.65
CA ASP A 94 20.48 -0.42 12.84
C ASP A 94 20.74 0.18 11.44
N LEU A 95 19.78 0.91 10.87
CA LEU A 95 19.79 1.35 9.46
C LEU A 95 19.85 2.88 9.31
N GLN A 96 20.65 3.55 10.14
CA GLN A 96 20.92 4.99 10.05
C GLN A 96 19.64 5.85 9.95
N SER A 97 18.71 5.61 10.86
CA SER A 97 17.40 6.29 10.90
C SER A 97 16.59 6.13 9.62
N LEU A 98 16.76 5.01 8.90
CA LEU A 98 16.08 4.66 7.65
C LEU A 98 16.34 5.64 6.49
N VAL A 99 17.39 6.47 6.58
CA VAL A 99 17.73 7.43 5.53
C VAL A 99 18.16 6.69 4.27
N GLY A 100 17.40 6.84 3.19
CA GLY A 100 17.62 6.13 1.92
C GLY A 100 16.65 4.97 1.68
N ALA A 101 15.76 4.67 2.63
CA ALA A 101 14.59 3.83 2.41
C ALA A 101 13.66 4.45 1.35
N SER A 102 12.97 3.60 0.61
CA SER A 102 11.90 4.02 -0.30
C SER A 102 10.57 3.38 0.09
N VAL A 103 9.49 4.11 -0.09
CA VAL A 103 8.14 3.61 0.21
C VAL A 103 7.27 3.70 -1.02
N VAL A 104 6.59 2.60 -1.34
CA VAL A 104 5.60 2.54 -2.42
C VAL A 104 4.23 2.28 -1.81
N ARG A 105 3.25 3.09 -2.21
CA ARG A 105 1.84 2.89 -1.90
C ARG A 105 1.13 2.42 -3.14
N HIS A 106 0.49 1.27 -3.05
CA HIS A 106 -0.44 0.77 -4.05
C HIS A 106 -1.85 0.99 -3.53
N GLN A 107 -2.67 1.68 -4.32
CA GLN A 107 -4.08 1.84 -4.01
C GLN A 107 -4.91 1.02 -4.98
N VAL A 108 -5.68 0.09 -4.44
CA VAL A 108 -6.40 -0.92 -5.23
C VAL A 108 -7.84 -0.99 -4.75
N TYR A 109 -8.79 -1.11 -5.68
CA TYR A 109 -10.18 -1.43 -5.30
C TYR A 109 -10.30 -2.92 -5.00
N SER A 110 -10.99 -3.28 -3.92
CA SER A 110 -11.06 -4.65 -3.43
C SER A 110 -11.51 -5.65 -4.49
N LYS A 111 -12.39 -5.25 -5.42
CA LYS A 111 -12.84 -6.07 -6.54
C LYS A 111 -11.75 -6.52 -7.51
N PHE A 112 -10.60 -5.84 -7.56
CA PHE A 112 -9.50 -6.21 -8.45
C PHE A 112 -8.49 -7.14 -7.77
N LEU A 113 -8.54 -7.28 -6.45
CA LEU A 113 -7.60 -8.10 -5.68
C LEU A 113 -7.60 -9.56 -6.12
N ASP A 114 -6.47 -10.24 -5.91
CA ASP A 114 -6.31 -11.66 -6.23
C ASP A 114 -7.43 -12.53 -5.63
N ALA A 115 -7.86 -13.54 -6.38
CA ALA A 115 -8.96 -14.43 -5.97
C ALA A 115 -8.75 -15.13 -4.62
N VAL A 116 -7.49 -15.33 -4.21
CA VAL A 116 -7.15 -15.97 -2.92
C VAL A 116 -7.68 -15.18 -1.71
N ASN A 117 -7.92 -13.88 -1.85
CA ASN A 117 -8.44 -13.04 -0.76
C ASN A 117 -9.90 -13.34 -0.37
N PHE A 118 -10.65 -14.04 -1.23
CA PHE A 118 -12.09 -14.21 -1.11
C PHE A 118 -12.46 -15.69 -0.97
N SER A 119 -13.47 -15.98 -0.16
CA SER A 119 -13.88 -17.38 0.10
C SER A 119 -14.41 -18.06 -1.16
N ASN A 120 -15.05 -17.29 -2.04
CA ASN A 120 -15.64 -17.77 -3.30
C ASN A 120 -14.75 -17.48 -4.53
N GLY A 121 -13.50 -17.06 -4.32
CA GLY A 121 -12.65 -16.53 -5.39
C GLY A 121 -13.06 -15.14 -5.85
N ASN A 122 -12.39 -14.63 -6.88
CA ASN A 122 -12.69 -13.34 -7.49
C ASN A 122 -12.57 -13.41 -9.01
N PRO A 123 -13.68 -13.38 -9.78
CA PRO A 123 -13.66 -13.37 -11.23
C PRO A 123 -13.22 -12.02 -11.82
N ASP A 124 -13.33 -10.94 -11.04
CA ASP A 124 -12.98 -9.58 -11.45
C ASP A 124 -11.53 -9.22 -11.06
N ALA A 125 -10.74 -10.21 -10.63
CA ALA A 125 -9.34 -10.01 -10.28
C ALA A 125 -8.55 -9.49 -11.49
N ASP A 126 -7.89 -8.36 -11.32
CA ASP A 126 -7.09 -7.72 -12.36
C ASP A 126 -5.84 -7.08 -11.73
N PRO A 127 -4.65 -7.69 -11.90
CA PRO A 127 -3.41 -7.22 -11.28
C PRO A 127 -2.91 -5.89 -11.86
N GLU A 128 -3.45 -5.41 -12.98
CA GLU A 128 -3.04 -4.15 -13.60
C GLU A 128 -3.75 -2.93 -12.97
N GLN A 129 -4.80 -3.14 -12.17
CA GLN A 129 -5.70 -2.09 -11.70
C GLN A 129 -5.26 -1.48 -10.37
N GLU A 130 -4.29 -0.58 -10.43
CA GLU A 130 -3.79 0.14 -9.26
C GLU A 130 -3.39 1.59 -9.54
N ALA A 131 -3.45 2.41 -8.50
CA ALA A 131 -2.77 3.70 -8.49
C ALA A 131 -1.52 3.61 -7.60
N VAL A 132 -0.34 3.85 -8.18
CA VAL A 132 0.95 3.72 -7.49
C VAL A 132 1.53 5.09 -7.17
N ALA A 133 1.89 5.30 -5.90
CA ALA A 133 2.67 6.45 -5.44
C ALA A 133 4.01 5.99 -4.85
N ARG A 134 5.10 6.71 -5.15
CA ARG A 134 6.45 6.41 -4.67
C ARG A 134 6.97 7.61 -3.88
N TYR A 135 7.57 7.34 -2.72
CA TYR A 135 8.07 8.33 -1.77
C TYR A 135 9.51 8.03 -1.38
#